data_AF-A0A9D4KWU4-F1
#
_entry.id   AF-A0A9D4KWU4-F1
#
_cell.length_a   1.000
_cell.length_b   1.000
_cell.length_c   1.000
_cell.angle_alpha   90.00
_cell.angle_beta   90.00
_cell.angle_gamma   90.00
#
_symmetry.space_group_name_H-M   'P 1'
#
loop_
_entity.id
_entity.type
_entity.pdbx_description
1 polymer ?
#
loop_
_entity_poly.entity_id
_entity_poly.type
_entity_poly.pdbx_seq_one_letter_code
_entity_poly.pdbx_strand_id
1 'polypeptide(L)'
;MEEAEEVRTLNDKIVNYNDIKDLSSKLVEGKSYLFDIELKIQRLRDNLNKSIGNKEEIRSTSNISQDENNSRQPESDREIVCTLDEIQTGLPKLNRQTLQVSTTKTMTNQSVSFQKLPKLSLPSFHGDIVDWQTFWDSFKCSVHQNQA
;
A
#
# COMPACT_ATOMS: atom_id res chain seq x y z
N MET A 1 -18.55 61.28 29.16
CA MET A 1 -17.46 60.77 28.29
C MET A 1 -16.93 59.46 28.86
N GLU A 2 -16.71 59.39 30.18
CA GLU A 2 -16.31 58.20 30.95
C GLU A 2 -17.23 56.97 30.76
N GLU A 3 -18.56 57.16 30.82
CA GLU A 3 -19.52 56.06 30.60
C GLU A 3 -19.39 55.40 29.22
N ALA A 4 -19.03 56.17 28.18
CA ALA A 4 -18.86 55.63 26.84
C ALA A 4 -17.57 54.79 26.69
N GLU A 5 -16.55 55.06 27.51
CA GLU A 5 -15.29 54.32 27.55
C GLU A 5 -15.45 53.01 28.35
N GLU A 6 -16.23 53.05 29.44
CA GLU A 6 -16.59 51.87 30.22
C GLU A 6 -17.39 50.86 29.39
N VAL A 7 -18.37 51.34 28.61
CA VAL A 7 -19.16 50.49 27.70
C VAL A 7 -18.29 49.85 26.62
N ARG A 8 -17.32 50.58 26.05
CA ARG A 8 -16.35 50.00 25.09
C ARG A 8 -15.53 48.89 25.74
N THR A 9 -15.02 49.15 26.94
CA THR A 9 -14.21 48.20 27.71
C THR A 9 -15.00 46.93 28.05
N LEU A 10 -16.28 47.07 28.40
CA LEU A 10 -17.18 45.93 28.65
C LEU A 10 -17.44 45.13 27.38
N ASN A 11 -17.68 45.81 26.25
CA ASN A 11 -17.92 45.14 24.98
C ASN A 11 -16.69 44.31 24.54
N ASP A 12 -15.49 44.86 24.69
CA ASP A 12 -14.24 44.14 24.40
C ASP A 12 -14.05 42.91 25.30
N LYS A 13 -14.40 43.02 26.58
CA LYS A 13 -14.41 41.89 27.53
C LYS A 13 -15.43 40.82 27.13
N ILE A 14 -16.61 41.21 26.65
CA ILE A 14 -17.68 40.29 26.22
C ILE A 14 -17.26 39.51 24.97
N VAL A 15 -16.69 40.20 23.97
CA VAL A 15 -16.18 39.55 22.75
C VAL A 15 -15.11 38.51 23.11
N ASN A 16 -14.13 38.89 23.94
CA ASN A 16 -13.09 37.97 24.40
C ASN A 16 -13.65 36.78 25.20
N TYR A 17 -14.65 36.99 26.06
CA TYR A 17 -15.30 35.91 26.79
C TYR A 17 -15.99 34.90 25.85
N ASN A 18 -16.65 35.39 24.79
CA ASN A 18 -17.30 34.52 23.81
C ASN A 18 -16.28 33.67 23.04
N ASP A 19 -15.14 34.25 22.66
CA ASP A 19 -14.05 33.51 21.99
C ASP A 19 -13.49 32.41 22.90
N ILE A 20 -13.25 32.73 24.18
CA ILE A 20 -12.78 31.76 25.17
C ILE A 20 -13.82 30.66 25.41
N LYS A 21 -15.11 31.00 25.43
CA LYS A 21 -16.20 30.04 25.62
C LYS A 21 -16.33 29.09 24.42
N ASP A 22 -16.20 29.60 23.20
CA ASP A 22 -16.17 28.79 21.98
C ASP A 22 -14.97 27.84 21.98
N LEU A 23 -13.78 28.34 22.30
CA LEU A 23 -12.57 27.52 22.47
C LEU A 23 -12.73 26.43 23.54
N SER A 24 -13.37 26.75 24.68
CA SER A 24 -13.65 25.79 25.74
C SER A 24 -14.61 24.69 25.26
N SER A 25 -15.63 25.05 24.48
CA SER A 25 -16.59 24.10 23.91
C SER A 25 -15.90 23.15 22.92
N LYS A 26 -15.08 23.69 22.01
CA LYS A 26 -14.26 22.90 21.08
C LYS A 26 -13.27 21.99 21.79
N LEU A 27 -12.70 22.44 22.90
CA LEU A 27 -11.78 21.62 23.71
C LEU A 27 -12.50 20.42 24.35
N VAL A 28 -13.72 20.63 24.86
CA VAL A 28 -14.54 19.55 25.41
C VAL A 28 -14.89 18.52 24.34
N GLU A 29 -15.30 18.99 23.16
CA GLU A 29 -15.59 18.13 22.01
C GLU A 29 -14.34 17.35 21.56
N GLY A 30 -13.20 18.02 21.46
CA GLY A 30 -11.91 17.41 21.13
C GLY A 30 -11.50 16.31 22.10
N LYS A 31 -11.76 16.49 23.41
CA LYS A 31 -11.53 15.44 24.42
C LYS A 31 -12.43 14.23 24.22
N SER A 32 -13.67 14.44 23.80
CA SER A 32 -14.59 13.34 23.47
C SER A 32 -14.05 12.50 22.30
N TYR A 33 -13.65 13.16 21.21
CA TYR A 33 -13.07 12.45 20.05
C TYR A 33 -11.77 11.72 20.40
N LEU A 34 -10.92 12.33 21.23
CA LEU A 34 -9.68 11.71 21.68
C LEU A 34 -9.97 10.40 22.44
N PHE A 35 -10.93 10.42 23.34
CA PHE A 35 -11.34 9.23 24.10
C PHE A 35 -11.82 8.08 23.20
N ASP A 36 -12.63 8.38 22.18
CA ASP A 36 -13.10 7.37 21.23
C ASP A 36 -11.95 6.75 20.41
N ILE A 37 -10.99 7.59 20.00
CA ILE A 37 -9.80 7.14 19.27
C ILE A 37 -8.94 6.25 20.18
N GLU A 38 -8.71 6.66 21.42
CA GLU A 38 -7.96 5.86 22.41
C GLU A 38 -8.59 4.49 22.62
N LEU A 39 -9.93 4.44 22.77
CA LEU A 39 -10.66 3.20 22.91
C LEU A 39 -10.52 2.30 21.67
N LYS A 40 -10.54 2.88 20.47
CA LYS A 40 -10.35 2.13 19.23
C LYS A 40 -8.94 1.56 19.10
N ILE A 41 -7.93 2.35 19.46
CA ILE A 41 -6.53 1.89 19.53
C ILE A 41 -6.40 0.73 20.52
N GLN A 42 -7.02 0.84 21.70
CA GLN A 42 -6.97 -0.22 22.70
C GLN A 42 -7.58 -1.53 22.19
N ARG A 43 -8.76 -1.46 21.56
CA ARG A 43 -9.40 -2.64 20.95
C ARG A 43 -8.53 -3.29 19.87
N LEU A 44 -7.86 -2.48 19.05
CA LEU A 44 -6.94 -3.00 18.03
C LEU A 44 -5.74 -3.71 18.65
N ARG A 45 -5.16 -3.17 19.73
CA ARG A 45 -4.09 -3.85 20.48
C ARG A 45 -4.56 -5.18 21.05
N ASP A 46 -5.74 -5.21 21.67
CA ASP A 46 -6.30 -6.44 22.24
C ASP A 46 -6.57 -7.50 21.16
N ASN A 47 -7.07 -7.08 20.00
CA ASN A 47 -7.29 -7.97 18.86
C ASN A 47 -5.96 -8.54 18.31
N LEU A 48 -4.96 -7.69 18.16
CA LEU A 48 -3.63 -8.11 17.71
C LEU A 48 -3.02 -9.12 18.69
N ASN A 49 -3.07 -8.85 19.99
CA ASN A 49 -2.56 -9.74 21.02
C ASN A 49 -3.26 -11.11 21.02
N LYS A 50 -4.58 -11.13 20.80
CA LYS A 50 -5.34 -12.40 20.63
C LYS A 50 -4.89 -13.16 19.39
N SER A 51 -4.67 -12.47 18.27
CA SER A 51 -4.18 -13.12 17.05
C SER A 51 -2.75 -13.63 17.18
N ILE A 52 -1.91 -13.01 18.02
CA ILE A 52 -0.55 -13.47 18.32
C ILE A 52 -0.61 -14.72 19.20
N GLY A 53 -1.40 -14.72 20.28
CA GLY A 53 -1.55 -15.88 21.17
C GLY A 53 -2.03 -17.14 20.44
N ASN A 54 -2.94 -17.00 19.47
CA ASN A 54 -3.45 -18.12 18.68
C ASN A 54 -2.43 -18.71 17.68
N LYS A 55 -1.31 -18.04 17.40
CA LYS A 55 -0.26 -18.55 16.49
C LYS A 55 0.77 -19.44 17.19
N GLU A 56 0.90 -19.36 18.51
CA GLU A 56 1.83 -20.21 19.27
C GLU A 56 1.25 -21.60 19.59
N GLU A 57 -0.07 -21.75 19.61
CA GLU A 57 -0.73 -23.03 19.90
C GLU A 57 -0.64 -24.04 18.74
N ILE A 58 -0.65 -23.56 17.47
CA ILE A 58 -0.60 -24.42 16.28
C ILE A 58 0.82 -24.99 16.04
N ARG A 59 1.87 -24.45 16.67
CA ARG A 59 3.25 -24.97 16.53
C ARG A 59 3.54 -26.20 17.40
N SER A 60 2.67 -26.54 18.35
CA SER A 60 2.98 -27.55 19.38
C SER A 60 2.40 -28.95 19.13
N THR A 61 1.64 -29.19 18.06
CA THR A 61 1.00 -30.50 17.81
C THR A 61 1.51 -31.28 16.60
N SER A 62 2.61 -30.87 15.97
CA SER A 62 3.18 -31.61 14.82
C SER A 62 4.55 -32.21 15.15
N ASN A 63 4.60 -33.11 16.11
CA ASN A 63 5.70 -34.05 16.29
C ASN A 63 5.18 -35.34 16.95
N ILE A 64 4.84 -36.36 16.16
CA ILE A 64 4.90 -37.78 16.56
C ILE A 64 5.06 -38.67 15.31
N SER A 65 6.26 -39.24 15.24
CA SER A 65 6.80 -40.47 14.66
C SER A 65 6.20 -41.15 13.41
N GLN A 66 7.05 -41.18 12.38
CA GLN A 66 7.63 -42.35 11.69
C GLN A 66 6.79 -43.64 11.55
N ASP A 67 6.57 -44.04 10.29
CA ASP A 67 6.76 -45.44 9.92
C ASP A 67 7.39 -45.55 8.52
N GLU A 68 8.29 -46.51 8.38
CA GLU A 68 9.29 -46.67 7.32
C GLU A 68 8.74 -47.33 6.03
N ASN A 69 9.47 -47.09 4.93
CA ASN A 69 9.73 -48.01 3.81
C ASN A 69 8.85 -47.92 2.53
N ASN A 70 9.30 -47.17 1.50
CA ASN A 70 9.79 -47.72 0.21
C ASN A 70 10.17 -46.62 -0.82
N SER A 71 11.47 -46.50 -1.10
CA SER A 71 12.17 -46.00 -2.31
C SER A 71 11.61 -44.86 -3.18
N ARG A 72 12.27 -43.69 -3.13
CA ARG A 72 12.95 -42.99 -4.27
C ARG A 72 13.52 -41.62 -3.84
N GLN A 73 14.85 -41.45 -3.91
CA GLN A 73 15.61 -40.19 -3.76
C GLN A 73 16.71 -40.16 -4.85
N PRO A 74 17.22 -38.99 -5.32
CA PRO A 74 18.12 -38.14 -4.51
C PRO A 74 18.00 -36.60 -4.68
N GLU A 75 18.53 -35.91 -3.65
CA GLU A 75 19.27 -34.62 -3.66
C GLU A 75 18.46 -33.32 -3.94
N SER A 76 18.66 -32.21 -3.23
CA SER A 76 19.92 -31.59 -2.79
C SER A 76 19.69 -30.64 -1.61
N ASP A 77 20.47 -30.81 -0.55
CA ASP A 77 20.76 -29.76 0.43
C ASP A 77 21.43 -28.55 -0.26
N ARG A 78 21.09 -27.33 0.16
CA ARG A 78 22.05 -26.29 0.60
C ARG A 78 21.40 -24.91 0.65
N GLU A 79 21.42 -24.36 1.86
CA GLU A 79 21.38 -22.95 2.19
C GLU A 79 22.45 -22.19 1.38
N ILE A 80 22.06 -21.11 0.66
CA ILE A 80 23.00 -20.06 0.24
C ILE A 80 22.32 -18.71 0.47
N VAL A 81 22.75 -18.07 1.55
CA VAL A 81 22.69 -16.63 1.79
C VAL A 81 23.31 -15.91 0.59
N CYS A 82 22.53 -15.12 -0.14
CA CYS A 82 23.11 -14.26 -1.18
C CYS A 82 23.67 -12.98 -0.52
N THR A 83 24.99 -12.92 -0.36
CA THR A 83 25.73 -11.68 -0.14
C THR A 83 25.80 -10.87 -1.45
N LEU A 84 25.84 -9.54 -1.31
CA LEU A 84 25.57 -8.52 -2.33
C LEU A 84 26.57 -8.43 -3.52
N ASP A 85 27.45 -9.41 -3.75
CA ASP A 85 28.64 -9.23 -4.62
C ASP A 85 28.67 -10.04 -5.93
N GLU A 86 27.64 -10.82 -6.28
CA GLU A 86 27.65 -11.68 -7.48
C GLU A 86 26.86 -11.10 -8.67
N ILE A 87 27.13 -9.83 -8.99
CA ILE A 87 26.90 -9.28 -10.33
C ILE A 87 28.10 -9.67 -11.19
N GLN A 88 28.06 -10.79 -11.93
CA GLN A 88 28.69 -10.91 -13.26
C GLN A 88 28.47 -12.31 -13.85
N THR A 89 28.10 -12.35 -15.12
CA THR A 89 28.13 -13.50 -16.06
C THR A 89 26.86 -14.35 -16.16
N GLY A 90 26.12 -14.18 -17.26
CA GLY A 90 25.10 -15.16 -17.66
C GLY A 90 23.95 -14.66 -18.55
N LEU A 91 24.22 -13.84 -19.57
CA LEU A 91 23.21 -13.43 -20.57
C LEU A 91 22.54 -14.63 -21.26
N PRO A 92 21.19 -14.68 -21.39
CA PRO A 92 20.54 -15.62 -22.28
C PRO A 92 20.65 -15.17 -23.74
N LYS A 93 20.91 -16.14 -24.62
CA LYS A 93 21.23 -15.99 -26.05
C LYS A 93 20.02 -15.45 -26.83
N LEU A 94 20.19 -14.27 -27.43
CA LEU A 94 19.24 -13.65 -28.34
C LEU A 94 19.24 -14.39 -29.69
N ASN A 95 18.07 -14.91 -30.10
CA ASN A 95 17.87 -15.51 -31.42
C ASN A 95 17.91 -14.40 -32.49
N ARG A 96 18.87 -14.50 -33.41
CA ARG A 96 19.16 -13.53 -34.47
C ARG A 96 18.24 -13.77 -35.67
N GLN A 97 17.27 -12.88 -35.90
CA GLN A 97 16.67 -12.74 -37.23
C GLN A 97 17.37 -11.62 -37.98
N THR A 98 18.12 -12.00 -39.01
CA THR A 98 18.74 -11.12 -39.98
C THR A 98 17.72 -10.65 -41.01
N LEU A 99 17.48 -9.34 -41.10
CA LEU A 99 16.93 -8.71 -42.29
C LEU A 99 17.90 -7.61 -42.71
N GLN A 100 18.61 -7.86 -43.80
CA GLN A 100 19.45 -6.90 -44.51
C GLN A 100 18.54 -5.99 -45.34
N VAL A 101 18.63 -4.67 -45.14
CA VAL A 101 18.24 -3.70 -46.17
C VAL A 101 19.26 -2.57 -46.21
N SER A 102 19.60 -2.22 -47.45
CA SER A 102 20.75 -1.50 -47.94
C SER A 102 20.81 -0.03 -47.57
N THR A 103 22.05 0.47 -47.49
CA THR A 103 22.51 1.84 -47.40
C THR A 103 21.80 2.81 -48.36
N THR A 104 21.35 3.96 -47.86
CA THR A 104 21.71 5.29 -48.42
C THR A 104 21.38 6.41 -47.41
N LYS A 105 22.22 7.44 -47.47
CA LYS A 105 22.44 8.50 -46.49
C LYS A 105 21.50 9.67 -46.77
N THR A 106 20.68 10.08 -45.80
CA THR A 106 20.11 11.43 -45.80
C THR A 106 19.79 11.88 -44.38
N MET A 107 20.44 12.96 -43.95
CA MET A 107 20.07 13.72 -42.76
C MET A 107 18.71 14.38 -42.98
N THR A 108 17.74 14.11 -42.11
CA THR A 108 16.65 15.05 -41.81
C THR A 108 16.02 14.71 -40.46
N ASN A 109 16.09 15.67 -39.55
CA ASN A 109 15.19 15.95 -38.42
C ASN A 109 14.89 14.79 -37.45
N GLN A 110 15.46 14.90 -36.24
CA GLN A 110 15.01 14.17 -35.06
C GLN A 110 13.55 14.54 -34.76
N SER A 111 12.61 13.82 -35.39
CA SER A 111 11.25 13.70 -34.91
C SER A 111 11.34 12.91 -33.61
N VAL A 112 11.00 13.56 -32.49
CA VAL A 112 10.72 12.87 -31.23
C VAL A 112 9.63 11.84 -31.51
N SER A 113 10.05 10.57 -31.65
CA SER A 113 9.13 9.46 -31.80
C SER A 113 8.42 9.28 -30.47
N PHE A 114 7.30 9.98 -30.27
CA PHE A 114 6.36 9.65 -29.23
C PHE A 114 5.77 8.28 -29.59
N GLN A 115 6.39 7.22 -29.07
CA GLN A 115 5.81 5.88 -29.09
C GLN A 115 4.49 5.98 -28.35
N LYS A 116 3.38 6.00 -29.09
CA LYS A 116 2.05 6.01 -28.51
C LYS A 116 1.84 4.64 -27.88
N LEU A 117 1.79 4.60 -26.56
CA LEU A 117 1.42 3.39 -25.83
C LEU A 117 -0.01 2.98 -26.23
N PRO A 118 -0.29 1.67 -26.36
CA PRO A 118 -1.66 1.19 -26.50
C PRO A 118 -2.52 1.77 -25.38
N LYS A 119 -3.73 2.19 -25.73
CA LYS A 119 -4.67 2.74 -24.74
C LYS A 119 -5.07 1.62 -23.78
N LEU A 120 -4.62 1.71 -22.52
CA LEU A 120 -5.00 0.77 -21.47
C LEU A 120 -6.47 1.00 -21.08
N SER A 121 -7.32 0.00 -21.28
CA SER A 121 -8.70 0.00 -20.79
C SER A 121 -8.73 -0.61 -19.40
N LEU A 122 -8.97 0.21 -18.38
CA LEU A 122 -9.14 -0.28 -17.00
C LEU A 122 -10.61 -0.62 -16.74
N PRO A 123 -10.91 -1.72 -16.04
CA PRO A 123 -12.26 -2.00 -15.57
C PRO A 123 -12.73 -0.90 -14.61
N SER A 124 -14.04 -0.64 -14.56
CA SER A 124 -14.66 0.35 -13.67
C SER A 124 -15.49 -0.35 -12.61
N PHE A 125 -15.37 0.09 -11.36
CA PHE A 125 -16.14 -0.43 -10.23
C PHE A 125 -17.31 0.49 -9.89
N HIS A 126 -18.52 -0.07 -9.85
CA HIS A 126 -19.76 0.71 -9.66
C HIS A 126 -20.27 0.69 -8.21
N GLY A 127 -19.53 0.07 -7.30
CA GLY A 127 -19.87 0.05 -5.87
C GLY A 127 -20.67 -1.15 -5.40
N ASP A 128 -20.95 -2.14 -6.25
CA ASP A 128 -21.54 -3.42 -5.81
C ASP A 128 -20.45 -4.29 -5.16
N ILE A 129 -20.61 -4.60 -3.89
CA ILE A 129 -19.62 -5.36 -3.13
C ILE A 129 -19.49 -6.82 -3.61
N VAL A 130 -20.53 -7.37 -4.24
CA VAL A 130 -20.50 -8.73 -4.80
C VAL A 130 -19.51 -8.80 -5.95
N ASP A 131 -19.40 -7.73 -6.73
CA ASP A 131 -18.51 -7.64 -7.90
C ASP A 131 -17.07 -7.24 -7.54
N TRP A 132 -16.79 -6.93 -6.27
CA TRP A 132 -15.49 -6.40 -5.84
C TRP A 132 -14.33 -7.34 -6.18
N GLN A 133 -14.50 -8.64 -5.90
CA GLN A 133 -13.43 -9.62 -6.12
C GLN A 133 -13.11 -9.75 -7.62
N THR A 134 -14.14 -9.88 -8.46
CA THR A 134 -14.01 -9.97 -9.92
C THR A 134 -13.40 -8.71 -10.52
N PHE A 135 -13.83 -7.53 -10.05
CA PHE A 135 -13.22 -6.26 -10.43
C PHE A 135 -11.73 -6.22 -10.07
N TRP A 136 -11.38 -6.59 -8.84
CA TRP A 136 -10.01 -6.51 -8.35
C TRP A 136 -9.07 -7.42 -9.13
N ASP A 137 -9.51 -8.64 -9.44
CA ASP A 137 -8.73 -9.59 -10.23
C ASP A 137 -8.48 -9.06 -11.65
N SER A 138 -9.52 -8.53 -12.31
CA SER A 138 -9.40 -7.91 -13.64
C SER A 138 -8.50 -6.66 -13.65
N PHE A 139 -8.64 -5.80 -12.64
CA PHE A 139 -7.82 -4.60 -12.48
C PHE A 139 -6.34 -4.96 -12.28
N LYS A 140 -6.06 -5.94 -11.42
CA LYS A 140 -4.69 -6.40 -11.12
C LYS A 140 -4.00 -6.93 -12.37
N CYS A 141 -4.68 -7.76 -13.17
CA CYS A 141 -4.17 -8.26 -14.44
C CYS A 141 -3.85 -7.13 -15.44
N SER A 142 -4.76 -6.17 -15.55
CA SER A 142 -4.63 -5.03 -16.48
C SER A 142 -3.46 -4.10 -16.14
N VAL A 143 -3.17 -3.89 -14.86
CA VAL A 143 -2.10 -2.98 -14.41
C VAL A 143 -0.73 -3.65 -14.37
N HIS A 144 -0.65 -4.92 -13.94
CA HIS A 144 0.64 -5.55 -13.62
C HIS A 144 1.08 -6.62 -14.60
N GLN A 145 0.15 -7.27 -15.31
CA GLN A 145 0.48 -8.47 -16.07
C GLN A 145 0.54 -8.24 -17.58
N ASN A 146 0.12 -7.08 -18.09
CA ASN A 146 0.11 -6.72 -19.51
C ASN A 146 -0.23 -7.91 -20.43
N GLN A 147 -1.18 -8.74 -19.99
CA GLN A 147 -1.70 -9.84 -20.77
C GLN A 147 -2.71 -9.23 -21.74
N ALA A 148 -2.19 -8.77 -22.88
CA ALA A 148 -2.97 -8.45 -24.07
C ALA A 148 -3.08 -9.69 -24.95
#